data_AF-A0A072UML6-F1
#
_entry.id   AF-A0A072UML6-F1
#
_cell.length_a   1.000
_cell.length_b   1.000
_cell.length_c   1.000
_cell.angle_alpha   90.00
_cell.angle_beta   90.00
_cell.angle_gamma   90.00
#
_symmetry.space_group_name_H-M   'P 1'
#
loop_
_entity.id
_entity.type
_entity.pdbx_description
1 polymer ?
#
loop_
_entity_poly.entity_id
_entity_poly.type
_entity_poly.pdbx_seq_one_letter_code
_entity_poly.pdbx_strand_id
1 'polypeptide(L)'
;MISSSTSSAPSSSTSPLPPSITKALVHYASSSNSTTKSMSFSEINAITTTLHLTPNPNFLIFGLTQESLLWSALNNNGRTVFIDENEYIISKFEQSNPGIEAYDVQFTSKVSEYPKLLSHAKEESKRDCKPVQNLLFSECKLGINDMPNHIYQVSWDVILVDGPRGYFPAAPGRMSAIFTAAVLARSKKVGKTHVFVHDFWREVEKIFSYEFLCEENLVNNVDQLRHFVIKSETENGESFEFCKSSSPSKIV
;
A
#
# COMPACT_ATOMS: atom_id res chain seq x y z
N MET A 1 16.01 46.55 50.29
CA MET A 1 16.04 45.17 49.75
C MET A 1 15.07 45.12 48.58
N ILE A 2 15.57 45.04 47.35
CA ILE A 2 14.75 44.94 46.14
C ILE A 2 14.93 43.50 45.65
N SER A 3 13.88 42.69 45.77
CA SER A 3 13.88 41.31 45.28
C SER A 3 13.73 41.32 43.76
N SER A 4 14.79 40.91 43.06
CA SER A 4 14.77 40.68 41.61
C SER A 4 14.16 39.30 41.32
N SER A 5 12.93 39.27 40.83
CA SER A 5 12.32 38.08 40.24
C SER A 5 12.88 37.85 38.84
N THR A 6 13.84 36.94 38.70
CA THR A 6 14.30 36.45 37.40
C THR A 6 13.27 35.48 36.83
N SER A 7 12.53 35.93 35.83
CA SER A 7 11.70 35.07 34.97
C SER A 7 12.62 34.23 34.08
N SER A 8 12.75 32.94 34.36
CA SER A 8 13.42 32.00 33.47
C SER A 8 12.55 31.74 32.24
N ALA A 9 12.97 32.23 31.08
CA ALA A 9 12.39 31.86 29.80
C ALA A 9 12.59 30.34 29.55
N PRO A 10 11.61 29.63 28.96
CA PRO A 10 11.77 28.21 28.67
C PRO A 10 12.86 28.05 27.61
N SER A 11 13.91 27.32 27.94
CA SER A 11 14.94 26.88 27.00
C SER A 11 14.27 26.03 25.92
N SER A 12 14.24 26.53 24.68
CA SER A 12 13.80 25.78 23.51
C SER A 12 14.78 24.64 23.27
N SER A 13 14.49 23.45 23.81
CA SER A 13 15.21 22.23 23.48
C SER A 13 14.89 21.85 22.03
N THR A 14 15.77 22.18 21.09
CA THR A 14 15.69 21.66 19.72
C THR A 14 16.01 20.18 19.75
N SER A 15 14.98 19.34 19.78
CA SER A 15 15.12 17.90 19.58
C SER A 15 15.75 17.63 18.21
N PRO A 16 16.72 16.70 18.09
CA PRO A 16 17.30 16.36 16.81
C PRO A 16 16.24 15.76 15.89
N LEU A 17 16.37 15.99 14.58
CA LEU A 17 15.49 15.40 13.58
C LEU A 17 15.53 13.86 13.68
N PRO A 18 14.39 13.16 13.53
CA PRO A 18 14.36 11.70 13.49
C PRO A 18 15.32 11.13 12.42
N PRO A 19 15.99 9.99 12.69
CA PRO A 19 16.96 9.41 11.76
C PRO A 19 16.39 9.12 10.36
N SER A 20 15.13 8.66 10.27
CA SER A 20 14.45 8.41 8.99
C SER A 20 14.32 9.68 8.14
N ILE A 21 13.99 10.81 8.75
CA ILE A 21 13.86 12.12 8.09
C ILE A 21 15.22 12.61 7.61
N THR A 22 16.22 12.65 8.50
CA THR A 22 17.58 13.08 8.13
C THR A 22 18.11 12.27 6.96
N LYS A 23 17.88 10.96 6.97
CA LYS A 23 18.32 10.07 5.90
C LYS A 23 17.63 10.31 4.58
N ALA A 24 16.30 10.45 4.58
CA ALA A 24 15.55 10.78 3.37
C ALA A 24 16.04 12.10 2.77
N LEU A 25 16.22 13.14 3.60
CA LEU A 25 16.74 14.44 3.14
C LEU A 25 18.11 14.31 2.48
N VAL A 26 19.07 13.63 3.13
CA VAL A 26 20.42 13.42 2.55
C VAL A 26 20.33 12.60 1.25
N HIS A 27 19.54 11.54 1.23
CA HIS A 27 19.38 10.66 0.07
C HIS A 27 18.84 11.44 -1.15
N TYR A 28 17.73 12.14 -1.01
CA TYR A 28 17.10 12.84 -2.15
C TYR A 28 17.81 14.16 -2.52
N ALA A 29 18.48 14.83 -1.57
CA ALA A 29 19.29 16.01 -1.90
C ALA A 29 20.57 15.65 -2.68
N SER A 30 21.14 14.46 -2.43
CA SER A 30 22.36 13.98 -3.11
C SER A 30 22.08 13.19 -4.40
N SER A 31 20.84 12.74 -4.62
CA SER A 31 20.44 11.96 -5.80
C SER A 31 19.97 12.87 -6.93
N SER A 32 20.90 13.55 -7.61
CA SER A 32 20.55 14.60 -8.58
C SER A 32 20.14 14.11 -9.98
N ASN A 33 20.23 12.81 -10.30
CA ASN A 33 20.00 12.30 -11.66
C ASN A 33 19.55 10.83 -11.67
N SER A 34 18.42 10.51 -11.04
CA SER A 34 17.85 9.17 -11.20
C SER A 34 17.09 9.06 -12.51
N THR A 35 17.50 8.14 -13.38
CA THR A 35 16.79 7.81 -14.64
C THR A 35 15.61 6.84 -14.42
N THR A 36 15.41 6.38 -13.19
CA THR A 36 14.30 5.49 -12.83
C THR A 36 13.00 6.26 -12.77
N LYS A 37 11.94 5.71 -13.37
CA LYS A 37 10.58 6.26 -13.28
C LYS A 37 10.17 6.38 -11.80
N SER A 38 9.79 7.58 -11.39
CA SER A 38 9.38 7.94 -10.03
C SER A 38 7.98 8.56 -10.08
N MET A 39 7.26 8.54 -8.97
CA MET A 39 5.97 9.20 -8.84
C MET A 39 6.08 10.71 -9.11
N SER A 40 5.03 11.29 -9.71
CA SER A 40 4.93 12.73 -9.89
C SER A 40 4.78 13.44 -8.53
N PHE A 41 5.11 14.74 -8.48
CA PHE A 41 4.85 15.56 -7.28
C PHE A 41 3.38 15.48 -6.84
N SER A 42 2.44 15.52 -7.79
CA SER A 42 1.00 15.45 -7.51
C SER A 42 0.61 14.09 -6.92
N GLU A 43 1.17 13.00 -7.44
CA GLU A 43 0.96 11.64 -6.92
C GLU A 43 1.48 11.52 -5.49
N ILE A 44 2.72 11.97 -5.23
CA ILE A 44 3.33 11.99 -3.90
C ILE A 44 2.50 12.83 -2.93
N ASN A 45 2.06 14.01 -3.36
CA ASN A 45 1.27 14.92 -2.54
C ASN A 45 -0.09 14.32 -2.14
N ALA A 46 -0.74 13.56 -3.04
CA ALA A 46 -2.02 12.90 -2.75
C ALA A 46 -1.89 11.86 -1.61
N ILE A 47 -0.84 11.03 -1.65
CA ILE A 47 -0.56 10.03 -0.61
C ILE A 47 -0.18 10.73 0.70
N THR A 48 0.73 11.71 0.63
CA THR A 48 1.23 12.45 1.79
C THR A 48 0.12 13.21 2.52
N THR A 49 -0.80 13.84 1.78
CA THR A 49 -1.98 14.49 2.35
C THR A 49 -2.84 13.51 3.13
N THR A 50 -3.01 12.28 2.60
CA THR A 50 -3.77 11.23 3.29
C THR A 50 -3.07 10.75 4.56
N LEU A 51 -1.75 10.55 4.53
CA LEU A 51 -0.96 10.19 5.71
C LEU A 51 -1.07 11.26 6.80
N HIS A 52 -0.96 12.55 6.45
CA HIS A 52 -1.08 13.64 7.42
C HIS A 52 -2.47 13.77 8.06
N LEU A 53 -3.53 13.45 7.31
CA LEU A 53 -4.90 13.48 7.83
C LEU A 53 -5.27 12.23 8.65
N THR A 54 -4.39 11.22 8.68
CA THR A 54 -4.61 9.96 9.39
C THR A 54 -3.76 9.93 10.68
N PRO A 55 -4.36 9.84 11.87
CA PRO A 55 -3.60 9.78 13.12
C PRO A 55 -2.80 8.47 13.23
N ASN A 56 -1.48 8.57 13.43
CA ASN A 56 -0.54 7.45 13.59
C ASN A 56 -0.78 6.28 12.59
N PRO A 57 -0.67 6.54 11.28
CA PRO A 57 -1.12 5.59 10.25
C PRO A 57 -0.36 4.27 10.29
N ASN A 58 -1.09 3.15 10.19
CA ASN A 58 -0.51 1.90 9.69
C ASN A 58 -0.50 1.96 8.15
N PHE A 59 0.69 2.08 7.57
CA PHE A 59 0.91 2.20 6.13
C PHE A 59 1.60 0.94 5.57
N LEU A 60 0.87 0.17 4.77
CA LEU A 60 1.40 -0.98 4.04
C LEU A 60 1.75 -0.59 2.61
N ILE A 61 2.93 -1.00 2.14
CA ILE A 61 3.39 -0.69 0.79
C ILE A 61 3.81 -1.99 0.12
N PHE A 62 3.14 -2.34 -0.97
CA PHE A 62 3.64 -3.35 -1.90
C PHE A 62 4.59 -2.64 -2.86
N GLY A 63 5.87 -3.02 -2.84
CA GLY A 63 6.94 -2.44 -3.65
C GLY A 63 7.98 -1.69 -2.82
N LEU A 64 9.25 -2.06 -2.99
CA LEU A 64 10.41 -1.24 -2.63
C LEU A 64 10.80 -0.39 -3.84
N THR A 65 10.53 0.91 -3.74
CA THR A 65 10.69 1.87 -4.83
C THR A 65 11.66 2.98 -4.46
N GLN A 66 11.84 3.94 -5.36
CA GLN A 66 12.69 5.09 -5.10
C GLN A 66 12.16 5.95 -3.95
N GLU A 67 10.86 5.91 -3.69
CA GLU A 67 10.15 6.68 -2.67
C GLU A 67 10.14 5.98 -1.30
N SER A 68 10.69 4.76 -1.15
CA SER A 68 10.62 4.01 0.12
C SER A 68 11.18 4.79 1.33
N LEU A 69 12.29 5.51 1.18
CA LEU A 69 12.82 6.35 2.27
C LEU A 69 11.92 7.57 2.55
N LEU A 70 11.31 8.14 1.50
CA LEU A 70 10.33 9.22 1.64
C LEU A 70 9.12 8.74 2.44
N TRP A 71 8.56 7.57 2.14
CA TRP A 71 7.41 7.02 2.85
C TRP A 71 7.71 6.75 4.33
N SER A 72 8.89 6.21 4.63
CA SER A 72 9.32 6.02 6.02
C SER A 72 9.49 7.35 6.76
N ALA A 73 10.01 8.39 6.10
CA ALA A 73 10.18 9.71 6.69
C ALA A 73 8.86 10.46 6.92
N LEU A 74 7.94 10.42 5.94
CA LEU A 74 6.65 11.10 6.02
C LEU A 74 5.69 10.47 7.02
N ASN A 75 5.80 9.16 7.24
CA ASN A 75 5.01 8.42 8.23
C ASN A 75 5.77 8.17 9.54
N ASN A 76 6.61 9.12 9.97
CA ASN A 76 7.48 8.96 11.15
C ASN A 76 6.74 8.73 12.49
N ASN A 77 5.48 9.13 12.58
CA ASN A 77 4.63 8.95 13.76
C ASN A 77 3.74 7.70 13.67
N GLY A 78 3.77 7.00 12.55
CA GLY A 78 3.02 5.78 12.29
C GLY A 78 3.93 4.56 12.15
N ARG A 79 3.37 3.50 11.58
CA ARG A 79 4.11 2.28 11.21
C ARG A 79 4.08 2.14 9.70
N THR A 80 5.25 1.96 9.09
CA THR A 80 5.38 1.70 7.65
C THR A 80 5.98 0.32 7.44
N VAL A 81 5.32 -0.51 6.63
CA VAL A 81 5.81 -1.85 6.27
C VAL A 81 5.87 -1.98 4.76
N PHE A 82 6.99 -2.50 4.27
CA PHE A 82 7.21 -2.79 2.85
C PHE A 82 7.11 -4.29 2.58
N ILE A 83 6.48 -4.65 1.46
CA ILE A 83 6.41 -6.01 0.95
C ILE A 83 6.93 -5.99 -0.50
N ASP A 84 7.94 -6.79 -0.82
CA ASP A 84 8.51 -6.83 -2.18
C ASP A 84 8.82 -8.27 -2.63
N GLU A 85 9.06 -8.50 -3.92
CA GLU A 85 9.31 -9.82 -4.47
C GLU A 85 10.76 -10.34 -4.32
N ASN A 86 11.70 -9.49 -3.87
CA ASN A 86 13.13 -9.79 -3.95
C ASN A 86 13.83 -9.72 -2.58
N GLU A 87 14.01 -10.89 -1.96
CA GLU A 87 14.73 -11.09 -0.70
C GLU A 87 16.09 -10.38 -0.67
N TYR A 88 16.87 -10.46 -1.76
CA TYR A 88 18.17 -9.82 -1.82
C TYR A 88 18.08 -8.29 -1.79
N ILE A 89 17.10 -7.70 -2.50
CA ILE A 89 16.88 -6.24 -2.47
C ILE A 89 16.42 -5.81 -1.08
N ILE A 90 15.50 -6.55 -0.46
CA ILE A 90 15.02 -6.28 0.90
C ILE A 90 16.17 -6.33 1.89
N SER A 91 16.92 -7.44 1.94
CA SER A 91 18.04 -7.59 2.86
C SER A 91 19.07 -6.46 2.72
N LYS A 92 19.42 -6.10 1.48
CA LYS A 92 20.33 -4.98 1.20
C LYS A 92 19.74 -3.64 1.66
N PHE A 93 18.44 -3.43 1.46
CA PHE A 93 17.76 -2.21 1.85
C PHE A 93 17.71 -2.08 3.37
N GLU A 94 17.38 -3.13 4.12
CA GLU A 94 17.35 -3.13 5.59
C GLU A 94 18.75 -2.94 6.19
N GLN A 95 19.77 -3.64 5.67
CA GLN A 95 21.16 -3.45 6.10
C GLN A 95 21.61 -2.00 5.94
N SER A 96 21.21 -1.39 4.82
CA SER A 96 21.54 0.00 4.54
C SER A 96 20.70 0.94 5.38
N ASN A 97 19.49 0.54 5.83
CA ASN A 97 18.49 1.38 6.49
C ASN A 97 17.95 0.74 7.79
N PRO A 98 18.72 0.77 8.89
CA PRO A 98 18.28 0.22 10.17
C PRO A 98 16.96 0.83 10.64
N GLY A 99 16.03 -0.02 11.06
CA GLY A 99 14.70 0.37 11.54
C GLY A 99 13.60 0.41 10.48
N ILE A 100 13.92 0.14 9.20
CA ILE A 100 12.89 -0.17 8.21
C ILE A 100 12.38 -1.59 8.46
N GLU A 101 11.05 -1.75 8.39
CA GLU A 101 10.36 -3.03 8.43
C GLU A 101 9.99 -3.42 6.99
N ALA A 102 10.65 -4.44 6.44
CA ALA A 102 10.37 -4.94 5.10
C ALA A 102 10.38 -6.47 5.06
N TYR A 103 9.55 -7.07 4.20
CA TYR A 103 9.46 -8.53 4.05
C TYR A 103 9.37 -8.92 2.58
N ASP A 104 9.99 -10.05 2.24
CA ASP A 104 9.84 -10.64 0.92
C ASP A 104 8.64 -11.57 0.91
N VAL A 105 7.98 -11.62 -0.24
CA VAL A 105 6.91 -12.59 -0.53
C VAL A 105 7.10 -13.15 -1.92
N GLN A 106 6.66 -14.38 -2.12
CA GLN A 106 6.70 -15.06 -3.39
C GLN A 106 5.44 -14.73 -4.21
N PHE A 107 5.56 -13.78 -5.13
CA PHE A 107 4.52 -13.57 -6.13
C PHE A 107 4.56 -14.68 -7.19
N THR A 108 3.56 -15.56 -7.16
CA THR A 108 3.47 -16.73 -8.05
C THR A 108 2.72 -16.46 -9.36
N SER A 109 1.94 -15.38 -9.43
CA SER A 109 1.22 -14.97 -10.64
C SER A 109 2.18 -14.51 -11.73
N LYS A 110 1.71 -14.44 -12.99
CA LYS A 110 2.38 -13.69 -14.06
C LYS A 110 1.42 -12.75 -14.76
N VAL A 111 1.91 -11.63 -15.27
CA VAL A 111 1.11 -10.66 -16.06
C VAL A 111 0.36 -11.39 -17.18
N SER A 112 1.00 -12.29 -17.92
CA SER A 112 0.35 -13.06 -19.01
C SER A 112 -0.82 -13.95 -18.56
N GLU A 113 -0.93 -14.24 -17.28
CA GLU A 113 -1.94 -15.13 -16.70
C GLU A 113 -3.18 -14.38 -16.21
N TYR A 114 -3.18 -13.03 -16.28
CA TYR A 114 -4.25 -12.18 -15.74
C TYR A 114 -5.67 -12.62 -16.17
N PRO A 115 -5.95 -13.04 -17.42
CA PRO A 115 -7.31 -13.43 -17.80
C PRO A 115 -7.77 -14.67 -17.05
N LYS A 116 -6.88 -15.67 -16.92
CA LYS A 116 -7.18 -16.94 -16.23
C LYS A 116 -7.32 -16.73 -14.73
N LEU A 117 -6.46 -15.90 -14.13
CA LEU A 117 -6.50 -15.57 -12.72
C LEU A 117 -7.79 -14.82 -12.36
N LEU A 118 -8.23 -13.90 -13.23
CA LEU A 118 -9.50 -13.19 -13.04
C LEU A 118 -10.70 -14.14 -13.11
N SER A 119 -10.76 -15.02 -14.13
CA SER A 119 -11.82 -16.03 -14.22
C SER A 119 -11.85 -16.94 -13.00
N HIS A 120 -10.69 -17.43 -12.56
CA HIS A 120 -10.58 -18.26 -11.37
C HIS A 120 -11.08 -17.53 -10.11
N ALA A 121 -10.67 -16.27 -9.89
CA ALA A 121 -11.12 -15.50 -8.73
C ALA A 121 -12.65 -15.31 -8.71
N LYS A 122 -13.27 -15.11 -9.88
CA LYS A 122 -14.73 -15.02 -10.02
C LYS A 122 -15.41 -16.35 -9.67
N GLU A 123 -14.89 -17.47 -10.16
CA GLU A 123 -15.41 -18.82 -9.87
C GLU A 123 -15.26 -19.18 -8.37
N GLU A 124 -14.19 -18.71 -7.74
CA GLU A 124 -13.86 -18.96 -6.33
C GLU A 124 -14.42 -17.90 -5.37
N SER A 125 -15.17 -16.91 -5.86
CA SER A 125 -15.73 -15.80 -5.06
C SER A 125 -16.62 -16.26 -3.89
N LYS A 126 -17.25 -17.44 -4.01
CA LYS A 126 -18.06 -18.07 -2.95
C LYS A 126 -17.28 -19.04 -2.07
N ARG A 127 -15.99 -19.26 -2.35
CA ARG A 127 -15.10 -20.17 -1.62
C ARG A 127 -13.88 -19.44 -1.07
N ASP A 128 -12.75 -19.47 -1.77
CA ASP A 128 -11.46 -19.03 -1.24
C ASP A 128 -11.03 -17.63 -1.71
N CYS A 129 -11.72 -17.02 -2.68
CA CYS A 129 -11.45 -15.66 -3.18
C CYS A 129 -12.54 -14.66 -2.76
N LYS A 130 -12.91 -14.63 -1.47
CA LYS A 130 -13.95 -13.76 -0.91
C LYS A 130 -13.42 -12.38 -0.51
N PRO A 131 -14.30 -11.36 -0.42
CA PRO A 131 -13.92 -10.02 0.05
C PRO A 131 -13.44 -9.96 1.49
N VAL A 132 -14.08 -10.72 2.39
CA VAL A 132 -13.69 -10.88 3.79
C VAL A 132 -13.26 -12.31 4.01
N GLN A 133 -11.98 -12.51 4.34
CA GLN A 133 -11.40 -13.85 4.51
C GLN A 133 -10.08 -13.84 5.24
N ASN A 134 -9.68 -15.00 5.75
CA ASN A 134 -8.36 -15.22 6.29
C ASN A 134 -7.36 -15.60 5.18
N LEU A 135 -6.53 -14.63 4.78
CA LEU A 135 -5.53 -14.83 3.73
C LEU A 135 -4.47 -15.88 4.09
N LEU A 136 -4.14 -16.07 5.37
CA LEU A 136 -3.13 -17.03 5.82
C LEU A 136 -3.49 -18.49 5.46
N PHE A 137 -4.79 -18.78 5.35
CA PHE A 137 -5.31 -20.11 5.02
C PHE A 137 -6.13 -20.11 3.71
N SER A 138 -5.99 -19.06 2.90
CA SER A 138 -6.69 -18.95 1.62
C SER A 138 -5.95 -19.75 0.55
N GLU A 139 -6.71 -20.54 -0.21
CA GLU A 139 -6.24 -21.24 -1.42
C GLU A 139 -6.46 -20.41 -2.69
N CYS A 140 -6.88 -19.14 -2.57
CA CYS A 140 -7.05 -18.26 -3.72
C CYS A 140 -5.70 -17.96 -4.36
N LYS A 141 -5.57 -18.19 -5.66
CA LYS A 141 -4.33 -17.93 -6.41
C LYS A 141 -3.89 -16.47 -6.45
N LEU A 142 -4.76 -15.55 -6.03
CA LEU A 142 -4.46 -14.11 -5.91
C LEU A 142 -4.11 -13.70 -4.48
N GLY A 143 -4.37 -14.54 -3.47
CA GLY A 143 -4.05 -14.24 -2.09
C GLY A 143 -2.55 -14.38 -1.83
N ILE A 144 -1.94 -13.35 -1.23
CA ILE A 144 -0.58 -13.45 -0.70
C ILE A 144 -0.70 -14.06 0.70
N ASN A 145 -0.28 -15.32 0.87
CA ASN A 145 -0.46 -16.11 2.10
C ASN A 145 0.85 -16.42 2.86
N ASP A 146 1.97 -15.83 2.42
CA ASP A 146 3.33 -16.04 2.92
C ASP A 146 3.94 -14.80 3.62
N MET A 147 3.15 -13.78 3.94
CA MET A 147 3.60 -12.69 4.81
C MET A 147 3.73 -13.18 6.27
N PRO A 148 4.55 -12.51 7.11
CA PRO A 148 4.57 -12.81 8.53
C PRO A 148 3.17 -12.70 9.17
N ASN A 149 2.81 -13.64 10.04
CA ASN A 149 1.45 -13.75 10.61
C ASN A 149 0.90 -12.45 11.21
N HIS A 150 1.76 -11.62 11.82
CA HIS A 150 1.33 -10.37 12.43
C HIS A 150 0.88 -9.32 11.41
N ILE A 151 1.35 -9.38 10.16
CA ILE A 151 1.01 -8.44 9.08
C ILE A 151 -0.46 -8.56 8.68
N TYR A 152 -1.03 -9.77 8.68
CA TYR A 152 -2.46 -9.98 8.43
C TYR A 152 -3.37 -9.42 9.53
N GLN A 153 -2.83 -9.21 10.74
CA GLN A 153 -3.61 -8.76 11.90
C GLN A 153 -3.59 -7.24 12.07
N VAL A 154 -2.72 -6.54 11.34
CA VAL A 154 -2.63 -5.07 11.40
C VAL A 154 -3.87 -4.46 10.76
N SER A 155 -4.48 -3.50 11.47
CA SER A 155 -5.54 -2.67 10.91
C SER A 155 -4.94 -1.56 10.05
N TRP A 156 -4.65 -1.88 8.79
CA TRP A 156 -4.08 -0.94 7.82
C TRP A 156 -5.00 0.26 7.56
N ASP A 157 -4.44 1.47 7.61
CA ASP A 157 -5.17 2.71 7.35
C ASP A 157 -4.92 3.21 5.93
N VAL A 158 -3.69 3.01 5.45
CA VAL A 158 -3.28 3.32 4.09
C VAL A 158 -2.57 2.09 3.52
N ILE A 159 -2.88 1.74 2.28
CA ILE A 159 -2.19 0.72 1.50
C ILE A 159 -1.77 1.35 0.17
N LEU A 160 -0.50 1.24 -0.19
CA LEU A 160 0.01 1.61 -1.51
C LEU A 160 0.41 0.35 -2.27
N VAL A 161 -0.17 0.17 -3.45
CA VAL A 161 0.21 -0.87 -4.41
C VAL A 161 1.10 -0.23 -5.48
N ASP A 162 2.41 -0.28 -5.25
CA ASP A 162 3.45 0.18 -6.18
C ASP A 162 4.45 -0.92 -6.59
N GLY A 163 4.05 -2.16 -6.38
CA GLY A 163 4.79 -3.36 -6.71
C GLY A 163 3.83 -4.55 -6.75
N PRO A 164 4.28 -5.69 -7.30
CA PRO A 164 5.60 -5.93 -7.86
C PRO A 164 5.76 -5.33 -9.28
N ARG A 165 6.93 -5.55 -9.90
CA ARG A 165 7.38 -4.91 -11.16
C ARG A 165 6.35 -4.81 -12.31
N GLY A 166 5.73 -5.93 -12.68
CA GLY A 166 4.61 -5.96 -13.64
C GLY A 166 4.83 -5.40 -15.06
N TYR A 167 6.07 -5.13 -15.51
CA TYR A 167 6.33 -4.44 -16.80
C TYR A 167 6.56 -5.38 -18.01
N PHE A 168 6.47 -6.71 -17.84
CA PHE A 168 6.58 -7.69 -18.94
C PHE A 168 5.72 -8.93 -18.66
N PRO A 169 5.34 -9.72 -19.69
CA PRO A 169 4.39 -10.83 -19.55
C PRO A 169 4.74 -11.87 -18.47
N ALA A 170 6.03 -12.19 -18.31
CA ALA A 170 6.49 -13.17 -17.31
C ALA A 170 6.75 -12.56 -15.92
N ALA A 171 6.60 -11.24 -15.75
CA ALA A 171 6.72 -10.59 -14.44
C ALA A 171 5.52 -10.93 -13.56
N PRO A 172 5.63 -10.86 -12.23
CA PRO A 172 4.55 -11.24 -11.33
C PRO A 172 3.23 -10.47 -11.51
N GLY A 173 3.33 -9.17 -11.85
CA GLY A 173 2.16 -8.29 -12.01
C GLY A 173 1.50 -7.91 -10.68
N ARG A 174 0.72 -6.82 -10.67
CA ARG A 174 0.11 -6.28 -9.44
C ARG A 174 -1.20 -6.95 -9.00
N MET A 175 -1.63 -8.01 -9.69
CA MET A 175 -2.89 -8.72 -9.42
C MET A 175 -3.03 -9.15 -7.96
N SER A 176 -2.06 -9.90 -7.44
CA SER A 176 -2.12 -10.43 -6.08
C SER A 176 -2.02 -9.34 -5.01
N ALA A 177 -1.24 -8.27 -5.27
CA ALA A 177 -1.15 -7.12 -4.38
C ALA A 177 -2.48 -6.35 -4.31
N ILE A 178 -3.13 -6.12 -5.45
CA ILE A 178 -4.46 -5.45 -5.51
C ILE A 178 -5.52 -6.28 -4.79
N PHE A 179 -5.58 -7.60 -5.07
CA PHE A 179 -6.52 -8.50 -4.41
C PHE A 179 -6.30 -8.53 -2.89
N THR A 180 -5.04 -8.70 -2.46
CA THR A 180 -4.66 -8.73 -1.05
C THR A 180 -5.00 -7.41 -0.36
N ALA A 181 -4.73 -6.26 -0.99
CA ALA A 181 -5.11 -4.95 -0.47
C ALA A 181 -6.63 -4.82 -0.29
N ALA A 182 -7.41 -5.30 -1.26
CA ALA A 182 -8.87 -5.29 -1.21
C ALA A 182 -9.42 -6.14 -0.04
N VAL A 183 -8.84 -7.31 0.20
CA VAL A 183 -9.23 -8.21 1.28
C VAL A 183 -8.82 -7.65 2.65
N LEU A 184 -7.57 -7.16 2.80
CA LEU A 184 -7.10 -6.55 4.04
C LEU A 184 -7.94 -5.33 4.43
N ALA A 185 -8.29 -4.48 3.45
CA ALA A 185 -9.09 -3.30 3.66
C ALA A 185 -10.52 -3.62 4.14
N ARG A 186 -11.16 -4.66 3.58
CA ARG A 186 -12.51 -5.09 3.97
C ARG A 186 -12.52 -5.88 5.28
N SER A 187 -11.50 -6.70 5.51
CA SER A 187 -11.38 -7.54 6.72
C SER A 187 -10.97 -6.75 7.97
N LYS A 188 -10.67 -5.45 7.83
CA LYS A 188 -10.48 -4.53 8.96
C LYS A 188 -11.72 -4.54 9.85
N LYS A 189 -11.55 -4.60 11.17
CA LYS A 189 -12.69 -4.69 12.10
C LYS A 189 -13.67 -3.52 12.01
N VAL A 190 -13.13 -2.29 11.97
CA VAL A 190 -13.90 -1.06 11.90
C VAL A 190 -13.12 0.00 11.13
N GLY A 191 -13.83 0.75 10.30
CA GLY A 191 -13.36 1.99 9.73
C GLY A 191 -13.24 1.93 8.22
N LYS A 192 -12.25 2.64 7.70
CA LYS A 192 -11.95 2.69 6.28
C LYS A 192 -10.45 2.54 6.06
N THR A 193 -10.09 2.13 4.86
CA THR A 193 -8.70 2.03 4.41
C THR A 193 -8.58 2.77 3.09
N HIS A 194 -7.57 3.63 2.99
CA HIS A 194 -7.20 4.32 1.77
C HIS A 194 -6.30 3.39 0.96
N VAL A 195 -6.73 2.98 -0.23
CA VAL A 195 -5.94 2.12 -1.12
C VAL A 195 -5.51 2.93 -2.33
N PHE A 196 -4.20 3.05 -2.53
CA PHE A 196 -3.59 3.70 -3.67
C PHE A 196 -3.03 2.65 -4.61
N VAL A 197 -3.32 2.78 -5.91
CA VAL A 197 -2.76 1.91 -6.96
C VAL A 197 -2.06 2.78 -7.99
N HIS A 198 -0.74 2.58 -8.13
CA HIS A 198 0.07 3.31 -9.12
C HIS A 198 0.15 2.55 -10.45
N ASP A 199 0.75 3.18 -11.48
CA ASP A 199 0.81 2.67 -12.85
C ASP A 199 -0.55 2.32 -13.47
N PHE A 200 -1.60 3.06 -13.10
CA PHE A 200 -2.98 2.78 -13.52
C PHE A 200 -3.26 2.99 -15.02
N TRP A 201 -2.25 3.29 -15.83
CA TRP A 201 -2.34 3.26 -17.28
C TRP A 201 -2.29 1.82 -17.83
N ARG A 202 -1.67 0.90 -17.09
CA ARG A 202 -1.57 -0.52 -17.43
C ARG A 202 -2.92 -1.25 -17.28
N GLU A 203 -3.13 -2.24 -18.13
CA GLU A 203 -4.40 -2.96 -18.24
C GLU A 203 -4.72 -3.79 -16.99
N VAL A 204 -3.72 -4.51 -16.47
CA VAL A 204 -3.84 -5.38 -15.29
C VAL A 204 -4.34 -4.58 -14.08
N GLU A 205 -3.71 -3.45 -13.81
CA GLU A 205 -4.02 -2.59 -12.66
C GLU A 205 -5.44 -2.06 -12.74
N LYS A 206 -5.88 -1.62 -13.93
CA LYS A 206 -7.26 -1.18 -14.16
C LYS A 206 -8.26 -2.30 -13.89
N ILE A 207 -8.08 -3.44 -14.55
CA ILE A 207 -9.02 -4.56 -14.49
C ILE A 207 -9.15 -5.07 -13.05
N PHE A 208 -8.03 -5.33 -12.38
CA PHE A 208 -8.04 -5.89 -11.03
C PHE A 208 -8.52 -4.88 -9.99
N SER A 209 -8.22 -3.59 -10.18
CA SER A 209 -8.74 -2.57 -9.26
C SER A 209 -10.25 -2.40 -9.39
N TYR A 210 -10.81 -2.38 -10.61
CA TYR A 210 -12.26 -2.31 -10.76
C TYR A 210 -12.98 -3.58 -10.31
N GLU A 211 -12.33 -4.74 -10.43
CA GLU A 211 -12.89 -6.00 -9.93
C GLU A 211 -12.90 -6.07 -8.39
N PHE A 212 -11.83 -5.67 -7.72
CA PHE A 212 -11.65 -5.93 -6.28
C PHE A 212 -11.74 -4.69 -5.40
N LEU A 213 -11.31 -3.52 -5.88
CA LEU A 213 -11.44 -2.25 -5.16
C LEU A 213 -12.74 -1.50 -5.51
N CYS A 214 -13.31 -1.81 -6.67
CA CYS A 214 -14.60 -1.33 -7.17
C CYS A 214 -14.62 0.14 -7.57
N GLU A 215 -15.23 0.43 -8.72
CA GLU A 215 -15.31 1.79 -9.27
C GLU A 215 -16.09 2.72 -8.33
N GLU A 216 -17.11 2.23 -7.64
CA GLU A 216 -17.89 3.00 -6.67
C GLU A 216 -17.08 3.51 -5.46
N ASN A 217 -15.91 2.93 -5.20
CA ASN A 217 -15.02 3.36 -4.11
C ASN A 217 -13.90 4.29 -4.59
N LEU A 218 -13.81 4.59 -5.90
CA LEU A 218 -12.81 5.50 -6.45
C LEU A 218 -13.13 6.94 -6.04
N VAL A 219 -12.23 7.58 -5.29
CA VAL A 219 -12.44 8.96 -4.78
C VAL A 219 -11.55 9.99 -5.46
N ASN A 220 -10.42 9.58 -6.05
CA ASN A 220 -9.52 10.49 -6.73
C ASN A 220 -8.68 9.78 -7.81
N ASN A 221 -8.29 10.55 -8.84
CA ASN A 221 -7.41 10.16 -9.93
C ASN A 221 -6.37 11.28 -10.08
N VAL A 222 -5.09 10.92 -9.92
CA VAL A 222 -3.97 11.86 -10.08
C VAL A 222 -2.94 11.19 -10.96
N ASP A 223 -2.75 11.67 -12.18
CA ASP A 223 -1.85 11.09 -13.16
C ASP A 223 -2.03 9.55 -13.30
N GLN A 224 -1.04 8.77 -12.87
CA GLN A 224 -1.03 7.31 -12.92
C GLN A 224 -1.47 6.67 -11.59
N LEU A 225 -1.82 7.47 -10.59
CA LEU A 225 -2.30 7.03 -9.29
C LEU A 225 -3.84 7.03 -9.26
N ARG A 226 -4.42 5.96 -8.73
CA ARG A 226 -5.83 5.93 -8.32
C ARG A 226 -5.94 5.76 -6.83
N HIS A 227 -6.91 6.46 -6.25
CA HIS A 227 -7.18 6.45 -4.83
C HIS A 227 -8.59 5.93 -4.58
N PHE A 228 -8.67 4.81 -3.89
CA PHE A 228 -9.90 4.17 -3.44
C PHE A 228 -10.04 4.33 -1.92
N VAL A 229 -11.28 4.43 -1.44
CA VAL A 229 -11.58 4.40 0.00
C VAL A 229 -12.53 3.25 0.27
N ILE A 230 -11.98 2.19 0.86
CA ILE A 230 -12.70 0.94 1.12
C ILE A 230 -13.20 0.95 2.56
N LYS A 231 -14.48 0.66 2.77
CA LYS A 231 -15.06 0.51 4.11
C LYS A 231 -14.85 -0.92 4.60
N SER A 232 -14.62 -1.08 5.90
CA SER A 232 -14.66 -2.39 6.56
C SER A 232 -16.00 -3.06 6.34
N GLU A 233 -15.98 -4.36 6.08
CA GLU A 233 -17.16 -5.21 5.99
C GLU A 233 -17.18 -6.15 7.20
N THR A 234 -18.30 -6.22 7.92
CA THR A 234 -18.46 -7.16 9.03
C THR A 234 -18.63 -8.58 8.49
N GLU A 235 -17.94 -9.57 9.09
CA GLU A 235 -18.08 -11.00 8.76
C GLU A 235 -19.54 -11.51 8.73
N ASN A 236 -20.47 -10.83 9.41
CA ASN A 236 -21.89 -11.18 9.43
C ASN A 236 -22.66 -10.82 8.15
N GLY A 237 -22.05 -10.09 7.21
CA GLY A 237 -22.60 -9.91 5.87
C GLY A 237 -21.97 -10.96 4.96
N GLU A 238 -22.75 -11.95 4.53
CA GLU A 238 -22.36 -12.92 3.49
C GLU A 238 -22.19 -12.24 2.10
N SER A 239 -21.42 -11.15 2.03
CA SER A 239 -21.07 -10.53 0.75
C SER A 239 -19.99 -11.38 0.10
N PHE A 240 -20.39 -12.22 -0.85
CA PHE A 240 -19.49 -12.96 -1.71
C PHE A 240 -18.96 -12.12 -2.88
N GLU A 241 -19.42 -10.88 -3.00
CA GLU A 241 -19.09 -9.97 -4.09
C GLU A 241 -18.30 -8.78 -3.54
N PHE A 242 -17.24 -8.40 -4.26
CA PHE A 242 -16.45 -7.22 -3.91
C PHE A 242 -17.21 -5.92 -4.17
N CYS A 243 -17.97 -5.87 -5.28
CA CYS A 243 -18.60 -4.65 -5.79
C CYS A 243 -20.12 -4.79 -5.83
N LYS A 244 -20.84 -3.72 -5.49
CA LYS A 244 -22.31 -3.74 -5.41
C LYS A 244 -22.89 -3.54 -6.80
N SER A 245 -23.03 -4.65 -7.54
CA SER A 245 -23.57 -4.74 -8.91
C SER A 245 -22.81 -3.92 -9.95
N SER A 246 -22.06 -4.64 -10.80
CA SER A 246 -21.47 -4.13 -12.03
C SER A 246 -22.57 -3.56 -12.94
N SER A 247 -22.63 -2.23 -13.10
CA SER A 247 -23.25 -1.69 -14.31
C SER A 247 -22.41 -2.22 -15.48
N PRO A 248 -23.00 -2.90 -16.49
CA PRO A 248 -22.22 -3.33 -17.64
C PRO A 248 -21.65 -2.07 -18.28
N SER A 249 -20.34 -1.90 -18.20
CA SER A 249 -19.64 -0.85 -18.92
C SER A 249 -20.04 -0.99 -20.39
N LYS A 250 -20.80 -0.01 -20.90
CA LYS A 250 -21.01 0.11 -22.33
C LYS A 250 -19.64 0.34 -22.95
N ILE A 251 -19.09 -0.71 -23.54
CA ILE A 251 -18.01 -0.59 -24.50
C ILE A 251 -18.61 0.16 -25.69
N VAL A 252 -18.14 1.40 -25.89
CA VAL A 252 -18.22 2.12 -27.17
C VAL A 252 -16.80 2.28 -27.66
#